data_AF-G8R7T1-F1
#
_entry.id   AF-G8R7T1-F1
#
_cell.length_a   1.000
_cell.length_b   1.000
_cell.length_c   1.000
_cell.angle_alpha   90.00
_cell.angle_beta   90.00
_cell.angle_gamma   90.00
#
_symmetry.space_group_name_H-M   'P 1'
#
loop_
_entity.id
_entity.type
_entity.pdbx_description
1 polymer ?
#
loop_
_entity_poly.entity_id
_entity_poly.type
_entity_poly.pdbx_seq_one_letter_code
_entity_poly.pdbx_strand_id
1 'polypeptide(L)'
;MTESKVKYTEEEILEIFKEQHRLCSPLDPEADLWAEITGEMTVREWRSANDLLGWKKLSEFLNQEFRVQISQEEWQNVLEPARTRKLSEVCRLLTEYAEKDTYEPKTLFGKPCIKAGVFLTIKKNLKDKGVDVSELRPSSSLTAYMDNYFSSVIEEITLTGTKPIDKIETRRKKRGFWNAINIFDSNRYETLTGDIKTFRDLTEKIIEEKNKN
;
A
#
# COMPACT_ATOMS: atom_id res chain seq x y z
N MET A 1 27.44 5.58 -13.77
CA MET A 1 27.36 4.58 -12.68
C MET A 1 25.93 4.10 -12.65
N THR A 2 25.69 2.84 -12.99
CA THR A 2 24.38 2.20 -12.79
C THR A 2 24.20 1.99 -11.29
N GLU A 3 23.30 2.75 -10.67
CA GLU A 3 22.88 2.50 -9.30
C GLU A 3 22.37 1.05 -9.21
N SER A 4 22.98 0.27 -8.32
CA SER A 4 22.53 -1.07 -7.98
C SER A 4 21.13 -0.96 -7.36
N LYS A 5 20.09 -1.20 -8.15
CA LYS A 5 18.70 -1.23 -7.69
C LYS A 5 18.51 -2.42 -6.75
N VAL A 6 18.06 -2.16 -5.53
CA VAL A 6 17.81 -3.22 -4.53
C VAL A 6 16.46 -3.86 -4.84
N LYS A 7 16.45 -5.17 -5.09
CA LYS A 7 15.22 -5.96 -5.33
C LYS A 7 14.55 -6.34 -4.01
N TYR A 8 13.23 -6.54 -4.04
CA TYR A 8 12.52 -7.18 -2.93
C TYR A 8 12.86 -8.67 -2.84
N THR A 9 12.88 -9.22 -1.63
CA THR A 9 12.86 -10.67 -1.40
C THR A 9 11.43 -11.22 -1.42
N GLU A 10 11.30 -12.56 -1.52
CA GLU A 10 9.98 -13.21 -1.48
C GLU A 10 9.26 -12.91 -0.16
N GLU A 11 10.00 -12.88 0.95
CA GLU A 11 9.48 -12.60 2.30
C GLU A 11 8.99 -11.15 2.42
N GLU A 12 9.72 -10.18 1.86
CA GLU A 12 9.30 -8.78 1.92
C GLU A 12 8.02 -8.52 1.13
N ILE A 13 7.87 -9.16 -0.04
CA ILE A 13 6.62 -9.09 -0.83
C ILE A 13 5.48 -9.76 -0.06
N LEU A 14 5.72 -10.91 0.56
CA LEU A 14 4.70 -11.57 1.38
C LEU A 14 4.30 -10.69 2.59
N GLU A 15 5.25 -10.01 3.23
CA GLU A 15 4.95 -9.08 4.33
C GLU A 15 4.16 -7.86 3.86
N ILE A 16 4.39 -7.37 2.63
CA ILE A 16 3.55 -6.34 2.01
C ILE A 16 2.10 -6.83 1.90
N PHE A 17 1.87 -8.02 1.35
CA PHE A 17 0.51 -8.57 1.22
C PHE A 17 -0.16 -8.83 2.57
N LYS A 18 0.59 -9.31 3.58
CA LYS A 18 0.09 -9.46 4.95
C LYS A 18 -0.31 -8.12 5.56
N GLU A 19 0.52 -7.09 5.36
CA GLU A 19 0.26 -5.76 5.90
C GLU A 19 -0.95 -5.11 5.24
N GLN A 20 -1.10 -5.25 3.92
CA GLN A 20 -2.28 -4.79 3.19
C GLN A 20 -3.54 -5.49 3.69
N HIS A 21 -3.50 -6.81 3.85
CA HIS A 21 -4.62 -7.55 4.43
C HIS A 21 -4.98 -7.02 5.82
N ARG A 22 -4.00 -6.89 6.72
CA ARG A 22 -4.17 -6.40 8.09
C ARG A 22 -4.80 -5.01 8.15
N LEU A 23 -4.44 -4.12 7.23
CA LEU A 23 -4.93 -2.74 7.18
C LEU A 23 -6.29 -2.61 6.47
N CYS A 24 -6.55 -3.42 5.45
CA CYS A 24 -7.71 -3.28 4.57
C CYS A 24 -8.87 -4.21 4.91
N SER A 25 -8.62 -5.45 5.36
CA SER A 25 -9.69 -6.42 5.64
C SER A 25 -10.70 -5.96 6.72
N PRO A 26 -10.34 -5.15 7.73
CA PRO A 26 -11.33 -4.59 8.65
C PRO A 26 -12.30 -3.58 8.03
N LEU A 27 -11.99 -3.09 6.83
CA LEU A 27 -12.75 -2.05 6.12
C LEU A 27 -13.63 -2.62 5.02
N ASP A 28 -13.36 -3.85 4.59
CA ASP A 28 -14.04 -4.52 3.50
C ASP A 28 -14.97 -5.63 4.03
N PRO A 29 -16.30 -5.51 3.86
CA PRO A 29 -17.25 -6.50 4.36
C PRO A 29 -17.14 -7.87 3.66
N GLU A 30 -16.53 -7.97 2.48
CA GLU A 30 -16.36 -9.21 1.73
C GLU A 30 -15.01 -9.90 2.02
N ALA A 31 -14.07 -9.19 2.64
CA ALA A 31 -12.77 -9.74 3.04
C ALA A 31 -12.90 -10.62 4.30
N ASP A 32 -12.11 -11.69 4.36
CA ASP A 32 -12.03 -12.53 5.56
C ASP A 32 -11.06 -11.91 6.57
N LEU A 33 -11.60 -11.22 7.57
CA LEU A 33 -10.84 -10.56 8.64
C LEU A 33 -9.84 -11.48 9.38
N TRP A 34 -10.09 -12.78 9.39
CA TRP A 34 -9.32 -13.75 10.18
C TRP A 34 -8.36 -14.59 9.33
N ALA A 35 -8.29 -14.35 8.03
CA ALA A 35 -7.41 -15.09 7.15
C ALA A 35 -5.94 -14.80 7.47
N GLU A 36 -5.16 -15.87 7.66
CA GLU A 36 -3.71 -15.75 7.74
C GLU A 36 -3.09 -15.81 6.34
N ILE A 37 -2.52 -14.69 5.89
CA ILE A 37 -1.86 -14.62 4.58
C ILE A 37 -0.51 -15.33 4.66
N THR A 38 -0.34 -16.40 3.87
CA THR A 38 0.87 -17.22 3.85
C THR A 38 1.29 -17.53 2.42
N GLY A 39 2.58 -17.77 2.18
CA GLY A 39 3.07 -18.17 0.85
C GLY A 39 2.47 -19.50 0.36
N GLU A 40 2.10 -20.39 1.28
CA GLU A 40 1.53 -21.71 0.98
C GLU A 40 0.03 -21.68 0.65
N MET A 41 -0.67 -20.56 0.86
CA MET A 41 -2.05 -20.45 0.44
C MET A 41 -2.15 -20.39 -1.08
N THR A 42 -3.24 -20.91 -1.63
CA THR A 42 -3.52 -20.84 -3.05
C THR A 42 -3.91 -19.42 -3.46
N VAL A 43 -3.69 -19.06 -4.73
CA VAL A 43 -4.12 -17.77 -5.28
C VAL A 43 -5.64 -17.57 -5.10
N ARG A 44 -6.44 -18.63 -5.18
CA ARG A 44 -7.88 -18.56 -4.89
C ARG A 44 -8.16 -18.17 -3.44
N GLU A 45 -7.46 -18.78 -2.49
CA GLU A 45 -7.60 -18.45 -1.06
C GLU A 45 -7.16 -17.01 -0.79
N TRP A 46 -6.01 -16.59 -1.34
CA TRP A 46 -5.52 -15.22 -1.22
C TRP A 46 -6.53 -14.20 -1.75
N ARG A 47 -7.08 -14.46 -2.94
CA ARG A 47 -8.10 -13.61 -3.56
C ARG A 47 -9.38 -13.57 -2.74
N SER A 48 -9.82 -14.71 -2.22
CA SER A 48 -11.01 -14.77 -1.36
C SER A 48 -10.81 -14.05 -0.03
N ALA A 49 -9.61 -14.11 0.56
CA ALA A 49 -9.31 -13.47 1.83
C ALA A 49 -9.34 -11.94 1.75
N ASN A 50 -9.09 -11.38 0.57
CA ASN A 50 -8.90 -9.94 0.35
C ASN A 50 -9.93 -9.34 -0.64
N ASP A 51 -10.99 -10.07 -0.99
CA ASP A 51 -11.94 -9.73 -2.07
C ASP A 51 -11.26 -9.24 -3.38
N LEU A 52 -10.21 -9.94 -3.81
CA LEU A 52 -9.44 -9.54 -4.98
C LEU A 52 -10.13 -9.92 -6.29
N LEU A 53 -9.91 -9.06 -7.29
CA LEU A 53 -10.39 -9.21 -8.65
C LEU A 53 -9.89 -10.49 -9.33
N GLY A 54 -10.49 -10.81 -10.49
CA GLY A 54 -10.01 -11.84 -11.41
C GLY A 54 -8.58 -11.61 -11.87
N TRP A 55 -7.86 -12.69 -12.24
CA TRP A 55 -6.42 -12.67 -12.50
C TRP A 55 -5.95 -11.57 -13.45
N LYS A 56 -6.72 -11.25 -14.50
CA LYS A 56 -6.37 -10.19 -15.47
C LYS A 56 -6.29 -8.81 -14.79
N LYS A 57 -7.35 -8.42 -14.09
CA LYS A 57 -7.37 -7.12 -13.39
C LYS A 57 -6.40 -7.10 -12.22
N LEU A 58 -6.25 -8.23 -11.51
CA LEU A 58 -5.25 -8.37 -10.46
C LEU A 58 -3.83 -8.19 -11.01
N SER A 59 -3.52 -8.77 -12.18
CA SER A 59 -2.21 -8.60 -12.81
C SER A 59 -1.92 -7.15 -13.24
N GLU A 60 -2.94 -6.45 -13.76
CA GLU A 60 -2.85 -5.03 -14.10
C GLU A 60 -2.59 -4.18 -12.84
N PHE A 61 -3.31 -4.47 -11.77
CA PHE A 61 -3.12 -3.81 -10.48
C PHE A 61 -1.71 -4.07 -9.90
N LEU A 62 -1.24 -5.32 -9.88
CA LEU A 62 0.09 -5.66 -9.37
C LEU A 62 1.22 -5.02 -10.20
N ASN A 63 1.07 -4.95 -11.53
CA ASN A 63 1.99 -4.20 -12.38
C ASN A 63 2.05 -2.72 -12.00
N GLN A 64 0.90 -2.08 -11.76
CA GLN A 64 0.83 -0.69 -11.32
C GLN A 64 1.45 -0.50 -9.92
N GLU A 65 1.07 -1.34 -8.97
CA GLU A 65 1.48 -1.26 -7.58
C GLU A 65 3.00 -1.38 -7.44
N PHE A 66 3.58 -2.45 -7.98
CA PHE A 66 5.02 -2.72 -7.92
C PHE A 66 5.82 -1.99 -9.00
N ARG A 67 5.15 -1.22 -9.86
CA ARG A 67 5.75 -0.43 -10.96
C ARG A 67 6.58 -1.30 -11.90
N VAL A 68 6.05 -2.47 -12.24
CA VAL A 68 6.68 -3.48 -13.11
C VAL A 68 5.89 -3.65 -14.42
N GLN A 69 6.53 -4.25 -15.41
CA GLN A 69 5.94 -4.52 -16.73
C GLN A 69 5.99 -6.03 -17.04
N ILE A 70 5.38 -6.82 -16.17
CA ILE A 70 5.30 -8.28 -16.35
C ILE A 70 4.19 -8.59 -17.36
N SER A 71 4.45 -9.52 -18.27
CA SER A 71 3.51 -9.89 -19.33
C SER A 71 2.27 -10.60 -18.77
N GLN A 72 1.15 -10.56 -19.51
CA GLN A 72 -0.04 -11.30 -19.12
C GLN A 72 0.20 -12.82 -19.07
N GLU A 73 1.09 -13.35 -19.91
CA GLU A 73 1.44 -14.76 -19.93
C GLU A 73 2.17 -15.18 -18.66
N GLU A 74 3.19 -14.43 -18.24
CA GLU A 74 3.91 -14.67 -16.99
C GLU A 74 2.98 -14.56 -15.77
N TRP A 75 2.11 -13.54 -15.76
CA TRP A 75 1.11 -13.41 -14.71
C TRP A 75 0.12 -14.59 -14.69
N GLN A 76 -0.36 -15.01 -15.86
CA GLN A 76 -1.26 -16.14 -15.96
C GLN A 76 -0.60 -17.42 -15.44
N ASN A 77 0.70 -17.61 -15.69
CA ASN A 77 1.45 -18.78 -15.25
C ASN A 77 1.52 -18.91 -13.72
N VAL A 78 1.48 -17.81 -12.97
CA VAL A 78 1.51 -17.82 -11.50
C VAL A 78 0.15 -17.56 -10.85
N LEU A 79 -0.81 -16.94 -11.56
CA LEU A 79 -2.15 -16.67 -11.03
C LEU A 79 -3.16 -17.77 -11.38
N GLU A 80 -2.89 -18.59 -12.40
CA GLU A 80 -3.80 -19.65 -12.87
C GLU A 80 -3.08 -21.02 -13.02
N PRO A 81 -3.78 -22.15 -12.76
CA PRO A 81 -5.11 -22.24 -12.16
C PRO A 81 -5.11 -21.79 -10.69
N ALA A 82 -6.01 -20.87 -10.32
CA ALA A 82 -5.97 -20.22 -9.01
C ALA A 82 -6.14 -21.20 -7.82
N ARG A 83 -6.68 -22.40 -8.05
CA ARG A 83 -6.86 -23.45 -7.03
C ARG A 83 -5.58 -24.21 -6.69
N THR A 84 -4.56 -24.14 -7.54
CA THR A 84 -3.33 -24.93 -7.40
C THR A 84 -2.10 -24.05 -7.25
N ARG A 85 -2.08 -22.89 -7.92
CA ARG A 85 -0.98 -21.93 -7.81
C ARG A 85 -0.93 -21.31 -6.41
N LYS A 86 0.29 -21.10 -5.92
CA LYS A 86 0.59 -20.63 -4.56
C LYS A 86 0.95 -19.15 -4.56
N LEU A 87 0.65 -18.45 -3.47
CA LEU A 87 1.03 -17.05 -3.29
C LEU A 87 2.56 -16.86 -3.34
N SER A 88 3.33 -17.84 -2.88
CA SER A 88 4.80 -17.83 -2.99
C SER A 88 5.30 -17.75 -4.45
N GLU A 89 4.58 -18.32 -5.41
CA GLU A 89 4.93 -18.20 -6.84
C GLU A 89 4.73 -16.77 -7.36
N VAL A 90 3.69 -16.08 -6.87
CA VAL A 90 3.45 -14.64 -7.15
C VAL A 90 4.56 -13.79 -6.53
N CYS A 91 4.92 -14.04 -5.27
CA CYS A 91 6.02 -13.35 -4.60
C CYS A 91 7.34 -13.52 -5.37
N ARG A 92 7.67 -14.76 -5.77
CA ARG A 92 8.88 -15.06 -6.54
C ARG A 92 8.92 -14.31 -7.86
N LEU A 93 7.84 -14.34 -8.63
CA LEU A 93 7.78 -13.60 -9.90
C LEU A 93 8.04 -12.11 -9.67
N LEU A 94 7.43 -11.52 -8.64
CA LEU A 94 7.66 -10.12 -8.30
C LEU A 94 9.12 -9.82 -7.90
N THR A 95 9.84 -10.74 -7.24
CA THR A 95 11.26 -10.50 -6.89
C THR A 95 12.16 -10.28 -8.11
N GLU A 96 11.82 -10.86 -9.26
CA GLU A 96 12.60 -10.73 -10.49
C GLU A 96 12.52 -9.28 -11.04
N TYR A 97 11.36 -8.64 -10.86
CA TYR A 97 11.05 -7.37 -11.50
C TYR A 97 11.01 -6.18 -10.53
N ALA A 98 10.42 -6.35 -9.35
CA ALA A 98 10.13 -5.27 -8.41
C ALA A 98 11.38 -4.76 -7.67
N GLU A 99 11.53 -3.45 -7.62
CA GLU A 99 12.66 -2.76 -7.01
C GLU A 99 12.19 -1.89 -5.85
N LYS A 100 12.97 -1.87 -4.77
CA LYS A 100 12.73 -1.01 -3.62
C LYS A 100 13.12 0.41 -3.95
N ASP A 101 12.30 1.34 -3.46
CA ASP A 101 12.72 2.73 -3.40
C ASP A 101 13.81 2.93 -2.35
N THR A 102 14.90 3.58 -2.77
CA THR A 102 15.94 4.08 -1.86
C THR A 102 15.63 5.52 -1.46
N TYR A 103 15.71 5.79 -0.16
CA TYR A 103 15.45 7.12 0.39
C TYR A 103 16.78 7.86 0.58
N GLU A 104 17.24 8.52 -0.48
CA GLU A 104 18.46 9.32 -0.39
C GLU A 104 18.22 10.65 0.35
N PRO A 105 19.09 11.03 1.31
CA PRO A 105 19.00 12.33 1.97
C PRO A 105 18.99 13.47 0.96
N LYS A 106 18.06 14.41 1.13
CA LYS A 106 18.01 15.64 0.31
C LYS A 106 18.66 16.79 1.07
N THR A 107 19.47 17.58 0.38
CA THR A 107 20.12 18.75 0.98
C THR A 107 19.10 19.86 1.20
N LEU A 108 18.85 20.20 2.46
CA LEU A 108 18.03 21.34 2.88
C LEU A 108 18.88 22.28 3.72
N PHE A 109 18.91 23.57 3.36
CA PHE A 109 19.72 24.59 4.04
C PHE A 109 21.20 24.17 4.24
N GLY A 110 21.77 23.51 3.22
CA GLY A 110 23.16 23.04 3.23
C GLY A 110 23.41 21.76 4.04
N LYS A 111 22.38 21.12 4.61
CA LYS A 111 22.52 19.88 5.40
C LYS A 111 21.73 18.73 4.77
N PRO A 112 22.27 17.49 4.76
CA PRO A 112 21.51 16.32 4.32
C PRO A 112 20.34 16.05 5.28
N CYS A 113 19.15 15.81 4.73
CA CYS A 113 17.93 15.52 5.49
C CYS A 113 17.24 14.27 4.95
N ILE A 114 17.31 13.17 5.70
CA ILE A 114 16.66 11.90 5.33
C ILE A 114 15.13 12.02 5.31
N LYS A 115 14.53 12.76 6.27
CA LYS A 115 13.08 13.02 6.31
C LYS A 115 12.60 13.68 5.02
N ALA A 116 13.37 14.64 4.51
CA ALA A 116 13.05 15.28 3.23
C ALA A 116 13.15 14.29 2.05
N GLY A 117 14.15 13.40 2.06
CA GLY A 117 14.28 12.33 1.09
C GLY A 117 13.06 11.43 1.04
N VAL A 118 12.68 10.85 2.18
CA VAL A 118 11.50 9.98 2.31
C VAL A 118 10.22 10.68 1.84
N PHE A 119 9.93 11.88 2.37
CA PHE A 119 8.73 12.63 1.99
C PHE A 119 8.67 12.93 0.48
N LEU A 120 9.79 13.34 -0.12
CA LEU A 120 9.84 13.66 -1.54
C LEU A 120 9.71 12.42 -2.42
N THR A 121 10.23 11.27 -2.00
CA THR A 121 10.02 9.99 -2.68
C THR A 121 8.54 9.58 -2.63
N ILE A 122 7.91 9.57 -1.44
CA ILE A 122 6.47 9.28 -1.30
C ILE A 122 5.64 10.24 -2.17
N LYS A 123 5.92 11.54 -2.12
CA LYS A 123 5.21 12.55 -2.91
C LYS A 123 5.34 12.29 -4.42
N LYS A 124 6.53 11.94 -4.90
CA LYS A 124 6.77 11.58 -6.30
C LYS A 124 5.96 10.35 -6.68
N ASN A 125 6.02 9.30 -5.87
CA ASN A 125 5.38 8.02 -6.17
C ASN A 125 3.85 8.12 -6.17
N LEU A 126 3.27 8.88 -5.24
CA LEU A 126 1.84 9.19 -5.25
C LEU A 126 1.43 9.94 -6.53
N LYS A 127 2.25 10.90 -6.98
CA LYS A 127 2.03 11.60 -8.25
C LYS A 127 2.04 10.63 -9.44
N ASP A 128 3.00 9.71 -9.46
CA ASP A 128 3.12 8.70 -10.52
C ASP A 128 1.91 7.75 -10.54
N LYS A 129 1.23 7.57 -9.40
CA LYS A 129 -0.06 6.86 -9.26
C LYS A 129 -1.30 7.72 -9.57
N GLY A 130 -1.12 8.97 -10.03
CA GLY A 130 -2.21 9.86 -10.41
C GLY A 130 -2.84 10.64 -9.25
N VAL A 131 -2.25 10.62 -8.06
CA VAL A 131 -2.70 11.44 -6.92
C VAL A 131 -2.35 12.91 -7.17
N ASP A 132 -3.29 13.82 -6.92
CA ASP A 132 -2.97 15.24 -6.92
C ASP A 132 -2.11 15.59 -5.70
N VAL A 133 -0.83 15.88 -5.95
CA VAL A 133 0.16 16.26 -4.94
C VAL A 133 0.59 17.72 -5.03
N SER A 134 -0.11 18.55 -5.81
CA SER A 134 0.23 19.97 -6.02
C SER A 134 0.40 20.71 -4.69
N GLU A 135 -0.55 20.53 -3.77
CA GLU A 135 -0.56 21.10 -2.43
C GLU A 135 -0.07 20.14 -1.33
N LEU A 136 0.50 18.98 -1.68
CA LEU A 136 1.03 18.03 -0.71
C LEU A 136 2.28 18.60 -0.01
N ARG A 137 2.20 18.77 1.31
CA ARG A 137 3.26 19.27 2.20
C ARG A 137 3.43 18.30 3.38
N PRO A 138 4.55 18.34 4.13
CA PRO A 138 4.73 17.48 5.29
C PRO A 138 3.60 17.63 6.34
N SER A 139 3.04 18.84 6.49
CA SER A 139 1.93 19.10 7.40
C SER A 139 0.55 18.75 6.84
N SER A 140 0.45 18.27 5.60
CA SER A 140 -0.83 17.86 5.01
C SER A 140 -1.39 16.67 5.79
N SER A 141 -2.71 16.67 5.97
CA SER A 141 -3.42 15.59 6.65
C SER A 141 -3.31 14.29 5.85
N LEU A 142 -2.89 13.21 6.52
CA LEU A 142 -2.85 11.88 5.93
C LEU A 142 -4.27 11.36 5.69
N THR A 143 -5.16 11.51 6.68
CA THR A 143 -6.60 11.17 6.57
C THR A 143 -7.25 11.79 5.34
N ALA A 144 -7.01 13.08 5.07
CA ALA A 144 -7.60 13.73 3.90
C ALA A 144 -7.15 13.09 2.57
N TYR A 145 -5.90 12.61 2.49
CA TYR A 145 -5.41 11.88 1.32
C TYR A 145 -5.96 10.46 1.27
N MET A 146 -6.04 9.77 2.42
CA MET A 146 -6.66 8.45 2.51
C MET A 146 -8.12 8.45 2.07
N ASP A 147 -8.89 9.46 2.47
CA ASP A 147 -10.31 9.59 2.09
C ASP A 147 -10.52 9.74 0.57
N ASN A 148 -9.56 10.31 -0.17
CA ASN A 148 -9.68 10.57 -1.60
C ASN A 148 -8.87 9.60 -2.47
N TYR A 149 -7.80 9.01 -1.93
CA TYR A 149 -6.79 8.25 -2.65
C TYR A 149 -6.35 6.99 -1.89
N PHE A 150 -7.29 6.36 -1.18
CA PHE A 150 -7.04 5.26 -0.25
C PHE A 150 -6.05 4.20 -0.79
N SER A 151 -6.36 3.61 -1.94
CA SER A 151 -5.55 2.55 -2.56
C SER A 151 -4.11 3.02 -2.79
N SER A 152 -3.94 4.15 -3.49
CA SER A 152 -2.62 4.67 -3.85
C SER A 152 -1.76 4.99 -2.62
N VAL A 153 -2.38 5.48 -1.54
CA VAL A 153 -1.67 5.80 -0.29
C VAL A 153 -1.30 4.53 0.48
N ILE A 154 -2.20 3.55 0.62
CA ILE A 154 -1.89 2.27 1.28
C ILE A 154 -0.78 1.53 0.57
N GLU A 155 -0.91 1.36 -0.75
CA GLU A 155 0.11 0.69 -1.55
C GLU A 155 1.47 1.34 -1.32
N GLU A 156 1.55 2.68 -1.40
CA GLU A 156 2.80 3.41 -1.20
C GLU A 156 3.38 3.25 0.21
N ILE A 157 2.52 3.24 1.23
CA ILE A 157 2.95 3.03 2.62
C ILE A 157 3.47 1.62 2.84
N THR A 158 2.81 0.61 2.27
CA THR A 158 3.21 -0.80 2.46
C THR A 158 4.48 -1.14 1.67
N LEU A 159 4.67 -0.56 0.48
CA LEU A 159 5.89 -0.72 -0.33
C LEU A 159 7.15 -0.20 0.35
N THR A 160 7.06 0.64 1.39
CA THR A 160 8.24 1.06 2.15
C THR A 160 8.91 -0.11 2.90
N GLY A 161 8.22 -1.24 3.06
CA GLY A 161 8.65 -2.40 3.83
C GLY A 161 8.55 -2.18 5.35
N THR A 162 7.86 -1.14 5.79
CA THR A 162 7.63 -0.84 7.21
C THR A 162 6.16 -0.91 7.57
N LYS A 163 5.85 -1.00 8.88
CA LYS A 163 4.48 -1.01 9.40
C LYS A 163 4.20 0.28 10.19
N PRO A 164 4.11 1.46 9.54
CA PRO A 164 4.03 2.73 10.25
C PRO A 164 2.62 3.05 10.77
N ILE A 165 1.59 2.35 10.29
CA ILE A 165 0.20 2.56 10.71
C ILE A 165 -0.25 1.36 11.53
N ASP A 166 -0.58 1.57 12.81
CA ASP A 166 -1.02 0.47 13.69
C ASP A 166 -2.41 -0.05 13.32
N LYS A 167 -3.34 0.83 12.93
CA LYS A 167 -4.69 0.45 12.51
C LYS A 167 -5.32 1.55 11.67
N ILE A 168 -6.22 1.13 10.78
CA ILE A 168 -7.14 2.03 10.07
C ILE A 168 -8.55 1.76 10.54
N GLU A 169 -9.28 2.84 10.83
CA GLU A 169 -10.69 2.76 11.24
C GLU A 169 -11.51 3.73 10.39
N THR A 170 -12.78 3.42 10.18
CA THR A 170 -13.72 4.38 9.61
C THR A 170 -14.61 4.94 10.71
N ARG A 171 -14.73 6.27 10.76
CA ARG A 171 -15.68 6.95 11.65
C ARG A 171 -16.69 7.72 10.82
N ARG A 172 -17.95 7.67 11.24
CA ARG A 172 -19.00 8.46 10.59
C ARG A 172 -18.85 9.95 10.92
N LYS A 173 -18.63 10.79 9.90
CA LYS A 173 -18.40 12.24 9.99
C LYS A 173 -19.60 13.00 10.58
N LYS A 174 -20.84 12.61 10.23
CA LYS A 174 -22.06 13.30 10.66
C LYS A 174 -23.07 12.34 11.30
N ARG A 175 -23.62 12.73 12.46
CA ARG A 175 -24.73 12.05 13.15
C ARG A 175 -26.03 12.88 13.00
N GLY A 176 -27.17 12.23 12.80
CA GLY A 176 -28.49 12.89 12.66
C GLY A 176 -29.42 12.19 11.67
N PHE A 177 -30.73 12.36 11.86
CA PHE A 177 -31.80 11.69 11.11
C PHE A 177 -31.65 11.83 9.59
N TRP A 178 -31.45 13.05 9.08
CA TRP A 178 -31.25 13.31 7.64
C TRP A 178 -30.02 12.61 7.04
N ASN A 179 -28.94 12.52 7.82
CA ASN A 179 -27.75 11.81 7.39
C ASN A 179 -27.92 10.29 7.46
N ALA A 180 -28.88 9.74 8.21
CA ALA A 180 -29.21 8.31 8.24
C ALA A 180 -29.98 7.87 7.00
N ILE A 181 -30.76 8.77 6.41
CA ILE A 181 -31.59 8.50 5.24
C ILE A 181 -30.76 8.64 3.94
N ASN A 182 -29.76 9.53 3.91
CA ASN A 182 -28.87 9.67 2.76
C ASN A 182 -27.73 8.62 2.80
N ILE A 183 -28.03 7.37 2.42
CA ILE A 183 -27.09 6.25 2.42
C ILE A 183 -26.04 6.28 1.31
N PHE A 184 -26.22 7.13 0.31
CA PHE A 184 -25.35 7.25 -0.86
C PHE A 184 -24.36 8.44 -0.78
N ASP A 185 -24.32 9.18 0.34
CA ASP A 185 -23.34 10.25 0.56
C ASP A 185 -21.94 9.64 0.77
N SER A 186 -21.06 9.81 -0.22
CA SER A 186 -19.67 9.35 -0.19
C SER A 186 -18.83 10.04 0.89
N ASN A 187 -19.28 11.18 1.44
CA ASN A 187 -18.61 11.90 2.52
C ASN A 187 -19.15 11.53 3.92
N ARG A 188 -19.77 10.36 4.06
CA ARG A 188 -20.29 9.87 5.34
C ARG A 188 -19.23 9.45 6.33
N TYR A 189 -18.06 9.02 5.85
CA TYR A 189 -17.03 8.42 6.68
C TYR A 189 -15.69 9.18 6.54
N GLU A 190 -14.92 9.20 7.62
CA GLU A 190 -13.51 9.62 7.67
C GLU A 190 -12.64 8.42 8.01
N THR A 191 -11.47 8.36 7.38
CA THR A 191 -10.44 7.35 7.64
C THR A 191 -9.53 7.81 8.78
N LEU A 192 -9.44 7.03 9.85
CA LEU A 192 -8.59 7.30 11.00
C LEU A 192 -7.34 6.41 10.95
N THR A 193 -6.16 7.02 11.08
CA THR A 193 -4.85 6.36 10.97
C THR A 193 -4.11 6.32 12.32
N GLY A 194 -4.85 6.23 13.43
CA GLY A 194 -4.29 6.25 14.77
C GLY A 194 -3.49 7.54 15.04
N ASP A 195 -2.25 7.40 15.51
CA ASP A 195 -1.38 8.53 15.86
C ASP A 195 -0.73 9.22 14.65
N ILE A 196 -0.78 8.61 13.46
CA ILE A 196 -0.19 9.18 12.25
C ILE A 196 -1.17 10.16 11.61
N LYS A 197 -1.06 11.46 11.91
CA LYS A 197 -2.03 12.48 11.44
C LYS A 197 -1.62 13.15 10.14
N THR A 198 -0.33 13.28 9.90
CA THR A 198 0.26 14.01 8.77
C THR A 198 1.31 13.20 8.02
N PHE A 199 1.68 13.67 6.84
CA PHE A 199 2.79 13.07 6.08
C PHE A 199 4.15 13.21 6.78
N ARG A 200 4.31 14.18 7.68
CA ARG A 200 5.48 14.29 8.56
C ARG A 200 5.51 13.13 9.54
N ASP A 201 4.40 12.88 10.25
CA ASP A 201 4.31 11.79 11.23
C ASP A 201 4.59 10.44 10.55
N LEU A 202 4.01 10.24 9.36
CA LEU A 202 4.26 9.05 8.54
C LEU A 202 5.75 8.90 8.19
N THR A 203 6.37 9.98 7.73
CA THR A 203 7.80 10.00 7.38
C THR A 203 8.69 9.66 8.57
N GLU A 204 8.39 10.24 9.73
CA GLU A 204 9.15 9.99 10.97
C GLU A 204 9.02 8.53 11.39
N LYS A 205 7.80 7.99 11.37
CA LYS A 205 7.54 6.60 11.72
C LYS A 205 8.19 5.61 10.76
N ILE A 206 8.19 5.87 9.44
CA ILE A 206 8.90 5.03 8.46
C ILE A 206 10.41 4.97 8.79
N ILE A 207 11.02 6.10 9.14
CA ILE A 207 12.45 6.15 9.49
C ILE A 207 12.70 5.40 10.80
N GLU A 208 11.84 5.56 11.80
CA GLU A 208 11.94 4.84 13.07
C GLU A 208 11.87 3.33 12.87
N GLU A 209 10.90 2.83 12.11
CA GLU A 209 10.75 1.40 11.84
C GLU A 209 11.92 0.84 11.01
N LYS A 210 12.44 1.61 10.03
CA LYS A 210 13.64 1.21 9.28
C LYS A 210 14.91 1.10 10.13
N ASN A 211 15.00 1.83 11.23
CA ASN A 211 16.17 1.77 12.12
C ASN A 211 16.07 0.62 13.15
N LYS A 212 14.91 -0.04 13.28
CA LYS A 212 14.72 -1.19 14.17
C LYS A 212 15.04 -2.53 13.50
N ASN A 213 14.92 -2.58 12.18
CA ASN A 213 15.17 -3.75 11.33
C ASN A 213 16.59 -3.73 10.77
#